data_AF-U2SW21-F1
#
_entry.id   AF-U2SW21-F1
#
_cell.length_a   1.000
_cell.length_b   1.000
_cell.length_c   1.000
_cell.angle_alpha   90.00
_cell.angle_beta   90.00
_cell.angle_gamma   90.00
#
_symmetry.space_group_name_H-M   'P 1'
#
loop_
_entity.id
_entity.type
_entity.pdbx_description
1 polymer ?
#
loop_
_entity_poly.entity_id
_entity_poly.type
_entity_poly.pdbx_seq_one_letter_code
_entity_poly.pdbx_strand_id
1 'polypeptide(L)'
;MKASPADQNELLRLQSADTRLAQLDHAVTTLPQVKELAALQPEIESLRARWIAATGELEDARTELKRVESDVAVVEARTKRDTDRVQQTASVKDVQALEAELASLAKRQGDLEEIELTVMERV
;
A
#
# COMPACT_ATOMS: atom_id res chain seq x y z
N MET A 1 -60.21 22.48 38.70
CA MET A 1 -59.19 23.00 37.76
C MET A 1 -59.70 22.69 36.35
N LYS A 2 -60.15 23.70 35.59
CA LYS A 2 -60.59 23.54 34.20
C LYS A 2 -59.94 24.66 33.39
N ALA A 3 -59.13 24.31 32.40
CA ALA A 3 -58.51 25.26 31.49
C ALA A 3 -59.58 25.92 30.60
N SER A 4 -59.38 27.17 30.18
CA SER A 4 -60.33 27.82 29.28
C SER A 4 -60.33 27.14 27.90
N PRO A 5 -61.38 27.27 27.09
CA PRO A 5 -61.38 26.73 25.72
C PRO A 5 -60.22 27.24 24.85
N ALA A 6 -59.75 28.47 25.09
CA ALA A 6 -58.57 29.01 24.41
C ALA A 6 -57.29 28.27 24.81
N ASP A 7 -57.08 28.04 26.11
CA ASP A 7 -55.93 27.29 26.63
C ASP A 7 -55.95 25.83 26.13
N GLN A 8 -57.13 25.22 26.05
CA GLN A 8 -57.30 23.87 25.51
C GLN A 8 -56.89 23.80 24.03
N ASN A 9 -57.24 24.82 23.22
CA ASN A 9 -56.83 24.90 21.82
C ASN A 9 -55.32 25.08 21.66
N GLU A 10 -54.68 25.90 22.51
CA GLU A 10 -53.22 26.05 22.51
C GLU A 10 -52.51 24.75 22.92
N LEU A 11 -53.04 24.02 23.91
CA LEU A 11 -52.51 22.70 24.29
C LEU A 11 -52.62 21.67 23.15
N LEU A 12 -53.71 21.69 22.38
CA LEU A 12 -53.86 20.82 21.21
C LEU A 12 -52.86 21.20 20.09
N ARG A 13 -52.58 22.48 19.90
CA ARG A 13 -51.55 22.94 18.97
C ARG A 13 -50.16 22.47 19.40
N LEU A 14 -49.81 22.65 20.67
CA LEU A 14 -48.55 22.17 21.22
C LEU A 14 -48.40 20.66 21.04
N GLN A 15 -49.43 19.89 21.41
CA GLN A 15 -49.44 18.44 21.23
C GLN A 15 -49.23 18.03 19.77
N SER A 16 -49.83 18.76 18.81
CA SER A 16 -49.66 18.48 17.39
C SER A 16 -48.22 18.71 16.92
N ALA A 17 -47.56 19.77 17.42
CA ALA A 17 -46.16 20.06 17.15
C ALA A 17 -45.25 18.99 17.77
N ASP A 18 -45.48 18.62 19.03
CA ASP A 18 -44.72 17.57 19.72
C ASP A 18 -44.84 16.22 18.99
N THR A 19 -46.05 15.88 18.55
CA THR A 19 -46.29 14.66 17.76
C THR A 19 -45.53 14.69 16.44
N ARG A 20 -45.50 15.85 15.78
CA ARG A 20 -44.76 16.01 14.51
C ARG A 20 -43.26 15.89 14.72
N LEU A 21 -42.71 16.46 15.80
CA LEU A 21 -41.30 16.32 16.16
C LEU A 21 -40.96 14.84 16.40
N ALA A 22 -41.74 14.13 17.22
CA ALA A 22 -41.51 12.71 17.50
C ALA A 22 -41.56 11.84 16.22
N GLN A 23 -42.46 12.14 15.28
CA GLN A 23 -42.51 11.46 13.99
C GLN A 23 -41.27 11.73 13.13
N LEU A 24 -40.76 12.96 13.13
CA LEU A 24 -39.56 13.33 12.38
C LEU A 24 -38.31 12.69 12.98
N ASP A 25 -38.19 12.68 14.31
CA ASP A 25 -37.10 12.00 15.02
C ASP A 25 -37.09 10.49 14.72
N HIS A 26 -38.27 9.87 14.72
CA HIS A 26 -38.41 8.47 14.32
C HIS A 26 -38.04 8.26 12.85
N ALA A 27 -38.51 9.11 11.94
CA ALA A 27 -38.20 9.01 10.53
C ALA A 27 -36.68 9.09 10.29
N VAL A 28 -35.98 10.06 10.90
CA VAL A 28 -34.52 10.21 10.76
C VAL A 28 -33.77 8.97 11.26
N THR A 29 -34.19 8.39 12.39
CA THR A 29 -33.53 7.21 12.98
C THR A 29 -33.85 5.90 12.25
N THR A 30 -34.90 5.87 11.42
CA THR A 30 -35.35 4.67 10.70
C THR A 30 -35.17 4.74 9.19
N LEU A 31 -34.54 5.80 8.69
CA LEU A 31 -34.20 5.94 7.27
C LEU A 31 -33.51 4.67 6.76
N PRO A 32 -34.03 4.00 5.71
CA PRO A 32 -33.43 2.81 5.14
C PRO A 32 -31.95 2.99 4.76
N GLN A 33 -31.59 4.21 4.32
CA GLN A 33 -30.22 4.59 3.95
C GLN A 33 -29.24 4.45 5.11
N VAL A 34 -29.67 4.63 6.37
CA VAL A 34 -28.80 4.43 7.55
C VAL A 34 -28.39 2.96 7.66
N LYS A 35 -29.32 2.04 7.39
CA LYS A 35 -29.03 0.60 7.40
C LYS A 35 -28.15 0.19 6.22
N GLU A 36 -28.40 0.75 5.04
CA GLU A 36 -27.58 0.50 3.85
C GLU A 36 -26.14 1.00 4.06
N LEU A 37 -25.95 2.22 4.58
CA LEU A 37 -24.64 2.75 4.91
C LEU A 37 -23.92 1.89 5.96
N ALA A 38 -24.62 1.49 7.02
CA ALA A 38 -24.04 0.61 8.04
C ALA A 38 -23.65 -0.76 7.48
N ALA A 39 -24.37 -1.28 6.48
CA ALA A 39 -24.06 -2.55 5.84
C ALA A 39 -22.86 -2.46 4.88
N LEU A 40 -22.66 -1.31 4.22
CA LEU A 40 -21.51 -1.08 3.32
C LEU A 40 -20.21 -0.76 4.07
N GLN A 41 -20.31 -0.21 5.28
CA GLN A 41 -19.13 0.22 6.06
C GLN A 41 -18.08 -0.90 6.26
N PRO A 42 -18.45 -2.15 6.64
CA PRO A 42 -17.48 -3.24 6.76
C PRO A 42 -16.83 -3.64 5.43
N GLU A 43 -17.56 -3.54 4.32
CA GLU A 43 -17.03 -3.85 2.99
C GLU A 43 -15.97 -2.82 2.58
N ILE A 44 -16.25 -1.53 2.81
CA ILE A 44 -15.30 -0.43 2.58
C ILE A 44 -14.04 -0.63 3.43
N GLU A 45 -14.20 -0.98 4.71
CA GLU A 45 -13.07 -1.23 5.61
C GLU A 45 -12.23 -2.44 5.15
N SER A 46 -12.88 -3.53 4.74
CA SER A 46 -12.20 -4.72 4.20
C SER A 46 -11.44 -4.40 2.90
N LEU A 47 -12.07 -3.69 1.98
CA LEU A 47 -11.44 -3.24 0.73
C LEU A 47 -10.24 -2.35 1.00
N ARG A 48 -10.38 -1.39 1.93
CA ARG A 48 -9.29 -0.49 2.32
C ARG A 48 -8.12 -1.26 2.95
N ALA A 49 -8.40 -2.22 3.84
CA ALA A 49 -7.36 -3.03 4.45
C ALA A 49 -6.58 -3.86 3.40
N ARG A 50 -7.28 -4.48 2.45
CA ARG A 50 -6.65 -5.22 1.34
C ARG A 50 -5.82 -4.31 0.44
N TRP A 51 -6.33 -3.13 0.13
CA TRP A 51 -5.62 -2.16 -0.68
C TRP A 51 -4.33 -1.68 0.01
N ILE A 52 -4.38 -1.38 1.31
CA ILE A 52 -3.20 -1.01 2.08
C ILE A 52 -2.17 -2.15 2.10
N ALA A 53 -2.61 -3.39 2.34
CA ALA A 53 -1.72 -4.55 2.35
C ALA A 53 -1.01 -4.75 0.99
N ALA A 54 -1.77 -4.76 -0.11
CA ALA A 54 -1.21 -4.92 -1.44
C ALA A 54 -0.28 -3.74 -1.84
N THR A 55 -0.61 -2.52 -1.39
CA THR A 55 0.25 -1.35 -1.62
C THR A 55 1.57 -1.50 -0.85
N GLY A 56 1.52 -1.95 0.40
CA GLY A 56 2.72 -2.21 1.21
C GLY A 56 3.60 -3.29 0.58
N GLU A 57 3.02 -4.42 0.13
CA GLU A 57 3.75 -5.49 -0.55
C GLU A 57 4.46 -4.98 -1.82
N LEU A 58 3.80 -4.12 -2.60
CA LEU A 58 4.39 -3.50 -3.79
C LEU A 58 5.52 -2.53 -3.45
N GLU A 59 5.36 -1.69 -2.42
CA GLU A 59 6.39 -0.75 -1.98
C GLU A 59 7.64 -1.47 -1.44
N ASP A 60 7.44 -2.55 -0.70
CA ASP A 60 8.51 -3.42 -0.21
C ASP A 60 9.25 -4.09 -1.37
N ALA A 61 8.52 -4.67 -2.33
CA ALA A 61 9.11 -5.31 -3.52
C ALA A 61 9.90 -4.31 -4.38
N ARG A 62 9.39 -3.09 -4.57
CA ARG A 62 10.11 -2.01 -5.29
C ARG A 62 11.38 -1.56 -4.56
N THR A 63 11.33 -1.50 -3.23
CA THR A 63 12.50 -1.15 -2.41
C THR A 63 13.57 -2.24 -2.51
N GLU A 64 13.14 -3.51 -2.46
CA GLU A 64 14.02 -4.65 -2.65
C GLU A 64 14.65 -4.67 -4.05
N LEU A 65 13.84 -4.45 -5.10
CA LEU A 65 14.30 -4.40 -6.49
C LEU A 65 15.40 -3.35 -6.66
N LYS A 66 15.15 -2.12 -6.19
CA LYS A 66 16.14 -1.03 -6.24
C LYS A 66 17.45 -1.37 -5.53
N ARG A 67 17.38 -2.12 -4.43
CA ARG A 67 18.57 -2.57 -3.70
C ARG A 67 19.36 -3.59 -4.53
N VAL A 68 18.68 -4.55 -5.15
CA VAL A 68 19.31 -5.58 -6.00
C VAL A 68 19.91 -4.94 -7.25
N GLU A 69 19.20 -4.04 -7.93
CA GLU A 69 19.72 -3.27 -9.07
C GLU A 69 20.99 -2.48 -8.68
N SER A 70 21.04 -1.91 -7.48
CA SER A 70 22.23 -1.25 -6.97
C SER A 70 23.40 -2.23 -6.74
N ASP A 71 23.13 -3.43 -6.24
CA ASP A 71 24.15 -4.47 -6.06
C ASP A 71 24.70 -4.92 -7.42
N VAL A 72 23.82 -5.10 -8.43
CA VAL A 72 24.19 -5.42 -9.82
C VAL A 72 25.10 -4.34 -10.40
N ALA A 73 24.71 -3.06 -10.28
CA ALA A 73 25.50 -1.94 -10.78
C ALA A 73 26.93 -1.88 -10.17
N VAL A 74 27.07 -2.25 -8.89
CA VAL A 74 28.39 -2.35 -8.23
C VAL A 74 29.22 -3.48 -8.84
N VAL A 75 28.62 -4.64 -9.08
CA VAL A 75 29.29 -5.78 -9.72
C VAL A 75 29.71 -5.43 -11.14
N GLU A 76 28.83 -4.85 -11.96
CA GLU A 76 29.14 -4.42 -13.32
C GLU A 76 30.30 -3.41 -13.35
N ALA A 77 30.26 -2.40 -12.47
CA ALA A 77 31.31 -1.40 -12.38
C ALA A 77 32.67 -2.01 -12.00
N ARG A 78 32.68 -3.04 -11.14
CA ARG A 78 33.90 -3.75 -10.77
C ARG A 78 34.37 -4.67 -11.88
N THR A 79 33.48 -5.41 -12.52
CA THR A 79 33.78 -6.27 -13.69
C THR A 79 34.43 -5.45 -14.80
N LYS A 80 33.88 -4.28 -15.12
CA LYS A 80 34.47 -3.36 -16.11
C LYS A 80 35.89 -2.94 -15.71
N ARG A 81 36.07 -2.50 -14.47
CA ARG A 81 37.37 -2.04 -13.97
C ARG A 81 38.42 -3.15 -14.00
N ASP A 82 38.07 -4.36 -13.58
CA ASP A 82 39.02 -5.49 -13.55
C ASP A 82 39.32 -5.98 -14.97
N THR A 83 38.35 -5.94 -15.89
CA THR A 83 38.56 -6.18 -17.33
C THR A 83 39.55 -5.18 -17.94
N ASP A 84 39.38 -3.88 -17.67
CA ASP A 84 40.29 -2.84 -18.16
C ASP A 84 41.73 -3.05 -17.62
N ARG A 85 41.87 -3.48 -16.35
CA ARG A 85 43.18 -3.75 -15.73
C ARG A 85 43.87 -4.97 -16.33
N VAL A 86 43.14 -6.04 -16.66
CA VAL A 86 43.68 -7.21 -17.36
C VAL A 86 44.32 -6.79 -18.69
N GLN A 87 43.68 -5.88 -19.43
CA GLN A 87 44.18 -5.41 -20.72
C GLN A 87 45.44 -4.53 -20.62
N GLN A 88 45.69 -3.92 -19.45
CA GLN A 88 46.79 -2.97 -19.25
C GLN A 88 48.01 -3.57 -18.54
N THR A 89 47.86 -4.66 -17.79
CA THR A 89 48.97 -5.24 -17.02
C THR A 89 49.85 -6.16 -17.87
N ALA A 90 51.17 -6.10 -17.65
CA ALA A 90 52.14 -7.04 -18.23
C ALA A 90 52.53 -8.18 -17.26
N SER A 91 52.02 -8.15 -16.02
CA SER A 91 52.31 -9.15 -14.99
C SER A 91 51.37 -10.34 -15.16
N VAL A 92 51.92 -11.49 -15.56
CA VAL A 92 51.17 -12.76 -15.71
C VAL A 92 50.46 -13.17 -14.42
N LYS A 93 51.08 -12.91 -13.27
CA LYS A 93 50.49 -13.19 -11.96
C LYS A 93 49.26 -12.33 -11.70
N ASP A 94 49.31 -11.05 -12.08
CA ASP A 94 48.18 -10.13 -11.87
C ASP A 94 47.04 -10.47 -12.84
N VAL A 95 47.35 -10.88 -14.08
CA VAL A 95 46.34 -11.38 -15.03
C VAL A 95 45.59 -12.57 -14.42
N GLN A 96 46.30 -13.59 -13.92
CA GLN A 96 45.68 -14.78 -13.33
C GLN A 96 44.80 -14.44 -12.11
N ALA A 97 45.25 -13.51 -11.26
CA ALA A 97 44.46 -13.07 -10.11
C ALA A 97 43.18 -12.33 -10.53
N LEU A 98 43.28 -11.42 -11.51
CA LEU A 98 42.13 -10.68 -12.03
C LEU A 98 41.15 -11.58 -12.79
N GLU A 99 41.61 -12.57 -13.55
CA GLU A 99 40.76 -13.56 -14.21
C GLU A 99 39.95 -14.39 -13.21
N ALA A 100 40.57 -14.78 -12.09
CA ALA A 100 39.87 -15.48 -11.01
C ALA A 100 38.79 -14.59 -10.35
N GLU A 101 39.10 -13.31 -10.11
CA GLU A 101 38.13 -12.34 -9.60
C GLU A 101 36.98 -12.11 -10.59
N LEU A 102 37.26 -11.98 -11.89
CA LEU A 102 36.25 -11.83 -12.93
C LEU A 102 35.31 -13.05 -13.01
N ALA A 103 35.84 -14.27 -12.86
CA ALA A 103 35.02 -15.47 -12.79
C ALA A 103 34.09 -15.47 -11.56
N SER A 104 34.58 -14.99 -10.42
CA SER A 104 33.77 -14.81 -9.21
C SER A 104 32.68 -13.76 -9.39
N LEU A 105 33.00 -12.63 -10.02
CA LEU A 105 32.05 -11.56 -10.33
C LEU A 105 30.97 -12.03 -11.31
N ALA A 106 31.33 -12.80 -12.34
CA ALA A 106 30.37 -13.36 -13.28
C ALA A 106 29.37 -14.30 -12.59
N LYS A 107 29.84 -15.14 -11.66
CA LYS A 107 28.95 -15.97 -10.85
C LYS A 107 28.02 -15.11 -9.99
N ARG A 108 28.57 -14.11 -9.30
CA ARG A 108 27.78 -13.20 -8.45
C ARG A 108 26.75 -12.41 -9.25
N GLN A 109 27.08 -12.00 -10.46
CA GLN A 109 26.15 -11.32 -11.36
C GLN A 109 24.96 -12.23 -11.71
N GLY A 110 25.22 -13.47 -12.11
CA GLY A 110 24.14 -14.43 -12.39
C GLY A 110 23.25 -14.68 -11.17
N ASP A 111 23.84 -14.84 -9.98
CA ASP A 111 23.08 -14.99 -8.73
C ASP A 111 22.19 -13.76 -8.45
N LEU A 112 22.69 -12.55 -8.74
CA LEU A 112 21.93 -11.31 -8.54
C LEU A 112 20.81 -11.15 -9.58
N GLU A 113 21.03 -11.51 -10.83
CA GLU A 113 20.03 -11.46 -11.90
C GLU A 113 18.87 -12.44 -11.63
N GLU A 114 19.14 -13.62 -11.07
CA GLU A 114 18.10 -14.56 -10.64
C GLU A 114 17.26 -13.98 -9.48
N ILE A 115 17.92 -13.33 -8.52
CA ILE A 115 17.24 -12.62 -7.43
C ILE A 115 16.40 -11.47 -8.00
N GLU A 116 16.97 -10.67 -8.90
CA GLU A 116 16.29 -9.53 -9.53
C GLU A 116 15.01 -9.96 -10.22
N LEU A 117 15.07 -11.00 -11.06
CA LEU A 117 13.89 -11.58 -11.72
C LEU A 117 12.83 -12.02 -10.71
N THR A 118 13.24 -12.70 -9.64
CA THR A 118 12.31 -13.15 -8.58
C THR A 118 11.63 -11.97 -7.88
N VAL A 119 12.34 -10.85 -7.69
CA VAL A 119 11.73 -9.64 -7.11
C VAL A 119 10.83 -8.94 -8.12
N MET A 120 11.19 -8.90 -9.41
CA MET A 120 10.37 -8.32 -10.47
C MET A 120 9.03 -9.04 -10.63
N GLU A 121 8.96 -10.35 -10.39
CA GLU A 121 7.69 -11.10 -10.40
C GLU A 121 6.71 -10.68 -9.28
N ARG A 122 7.21 -9.98 -8.25
CA ARG A 122 6.42 -9.49 -7.11
C ARG A 122 6.00 -8.02 -7.25
N VAL A 123 6.44 -7.33 -8.32
CA VAL A 123 6.12 -5.92 -8.61
C VAL A 123 5.01 -5.82 -9.64
#